data_AF-A0A0F9DCM0-F1
#
_entry.id   AF-A0A0F9DCM0-F1
#
_cell.length_a   1.000
_cell.length_b   1.000
_cell.length_c   1.000
_cell.angle_alpha   90.00
_cell.angle_beta   90.00
_cell.angle_gamma   90.00
#
_symmetry.space_group_name_H-M   'P 1'
#
loop_
_entity.id
_entity.type
_entity.pdbx_description
1 polymer ?
#
loop_
_entity_poly.entity_id
_entity_poly.type
_entity_poly.pdbx_seq_one_letter_code
_entity_poly.pdbx_strand_id
1 'polypeptide(L)'
;MVKISIISLQECLNFLDIGTGYFSITAENDTLNMTYNSVTEDVEITDSTYQGDDLAIVLEAAIDTAFSITSTVAYSSTTYKFTITVAANTITIDVSASDAALTFGFTSDPTAALSIVSDQAATEDPTAPVQVILDGVDSFVKGYCDRDFESTSYNEYQNGRDKQNLFLKQYPIISVSRLSIGRINGLKVNNSASSTYATVSVSSTGVVLNKDGTTTELLFSAYATLTLM
;
A
#
# COMPACT_ATOMS: atom_id res chain seq x y z
N MET A 1 -2.50 -6.85 -7.17
CA MET A 1 -1.17 -7.51 -7.20
C MET A 1 -0.33 -6.76 -6.18
N VAL A 2 0.12 -7.42 -5.12
CA VAL A 2 0.90 -6.77 -4.05
C VAL A 2 2.29 -6.49 -4.62
N LYS A 3 2.69 -5.21 -4.69
CA LYS A 3 4.07 -4.82 -5.02
C LYS A 3 4.93 -5.19 -3.82
N ILE A 4 5.94 -6.03 -4.04
CA ILE A 4 6.90 -6.42 -2.99
C ILE A 4 8.15 -5.59 -3.22
N SER A 5 8.35 -4.50 -2.49
CA SER A 5 9.58 -3.71 -2.67
C SER A 5 10.85 -4.50 -2.29
N ILE A 6 12.02 -4.08 -2.81
CA ILE A 6 13.32 -4.73 -2.53
C ILE A 6 13.61 -4.74 -1.03
N ILE A 7 13.18 -3.67 -0.36
CA ILE A 7 13.12 -3.50 1.08
C ILE A 7 11.69 -3.12 1.46
N SER A 8 11.23 -3.55 2.63
CA SER A 8 9.91 -3.16 3.10
C SER A 8 9.91 -1.68 3.52
N LEU A 9 8.73 -1.05 3.42
CA LEU A 9 8.52 0.31 3.94
C LEU A 9 8.91 0.42 5.42
N GLN A 10 8.64 -0.61 6.23
CA GLN A 10 9.03 -0.65 7.63
C GLN A 10 10.55 -0.64 7.82
N GLU A 11 11.30 -1.35 6.98
CA GLU A 11 12.77 -1.31 7.02
C GLU A 11 13.31 0.07 6.63
N CYS A 12 12.67 0.77 5.68
CA CYS A 12 13.03 2.15 5.36
C CYS A 12 12.78 3.10 6.53
N LEU A 13 11.60 3.01 7.14
CA LEU A 13 11.22 3.83 8.30
C LEU A 13 12.19 3.60 9.46
N ASN A 14 12.50 2.34 9.77
CA ASN A 14 13.47 1.97 10.79
C ASN A 14 14.89 2.46 10.45
N PHE A 15 15.33 2.39 9.19
CA PHE A 15 16.65 2.84 8.77
C PHE A 15 16.81 4.36 8.90
N LEU A 16 15.78 5.11 8.54
CA LEU A 16 15.79 6.57 8.62
C LEU A 16 15.63 7.07 10.06
N ASP A 17 15.41 6.17 11.02
CA ASP A 17 14.99 6.49 12.40
C ASP A 17 13.73 7.37 12.42
N ILE A 18 12.93 7.24 11.36
CA ILE A 18 11.63 7.86 11.20
C ILE A 18 10.64 6.79 11.61
N GLY A 19 10.50 6.57 12.91
CA GLY A 19 9.44 5.72 13.45
C GLY A 19 8.07 6.28 13.08
N THR A 20 7.08 5.42 12.90
CA THR A 20 5.69 5.87 12.99
C THR A 20 5.47 6.48 14.38
N GLY A 21 4.90 7.69 14.45
CA GLY A 21 4.66 8.38 15.73
C GLY A 21 5.76 9.36 16.17
N TYR A 22 6.47 10.00 15.24
CA TYR A 22 7.17 11.25 15.55
C TYR A 22 6.27 12.45 15.24
N PHE A 23 6.34 13.47 16.08
CA PHE A 23 5.52 14.67 16.01
C PHE A 23 6.43 15.90 16.02
N SER A 24 6.24 16.80 15.07
CA SER A 24 6.89 18.10 15.05
C SER A 24 5.97 19.13 15.69
N ILE A 25 6.34 19.62 16.86
CA ILE A 25 5.69 20.75 17.53
C ILE A 25 6.49 22.00 17.23
N THR A 26 5.78 23.00 16.73
CA THR A 26 6.30 24.31 16.33
C THR A 26 5.30 25.38 16.77
N ALA A 27 5.72 26.64 16.76
CA ALA A 27 4.83 27.78 16.97
C ALA A 27 3.56 27.87 16.08
N GLU A 28 3.38 26.99 15.09
CA GLU A 28 2.14 26.89 14.28
C GLU A 28 1.17 25.81 14.78
N ASN A 29 1.58 24.94 15.72
CA ASN A 29 0.81 23.77 16.15
C ASN A 29 1.19 23.31 17.59
N ASP A 30 1.41 24.25 18.49
CA ASP A 30 1.90 24.03 19.85
C ASP A 30 0.87 24.29 20.96
N THR A 31 -0.34 24.75 20.63
CA THR A 31 -1.32 25.19 21.62
C THR A 31 -2.64 24.40 21.53
N LEU A 32 -3.05 23.83 22.67
CA LEU A 32 -4.38 23.25 22.87
C LEU A 32 -5.22 24.14 23.78
N ASN A 33 -6.35 24.66 23.28
CA ASN A 33 -7.33 25.33 24.11
C ASN A 33 -8.19 24.27 24.83
N MET A 34 -7.95 24.12 26.13
CA MET A 34 -8.57 23.07 26.94
C MET A 34 -9.47 23.68 28.00
N THR A 35 -10.54 22.97 28.35
CA THR A 35 -11.40 23.35 29.48
C THR A 35 -11.44 22.26 30.53
N TYR A 36 -11.14 22.62 31.77
CA TYR A 36 -11.22 21.78 32.96
C TYR A 36 -12.00 22.50 34.05
N ASN A 37 -13.05 21.85 34.59
CA ASN A 37 -13.88 22.43 35.66
C ASN A 37 -14.41 23.85 35.35
N SER A 38 -14.84 24.08 34.10
CA SER A 38 -15.30 25.40 33.60
C SER A 38 -14.22 26.50 33.52
N VAL A 39 -12.95 26.15 33.73
CA VAL A 39 -11.81 27.04 33.47
C VAL A 39 -11.22 26.65 32.13
N THR A 40 -11.01 27.63 31.25
CA THR A 40 -10.40 27.46 29.94
C THR A 40 -9.01 28.06 29.97
N GLU A 41 -8.01 27.28 29.55
CA GLU A 41 -6.61 27.70 29.47
C GLU A 41 -6.02 27.24 28.14
N ASP A 42 -5.03 28.00 27.66
CA ASP A 42 -4.17 27.59 26.57
C ASP A 42 -3.06 26.71 27.14
N VAL A 43 -3.04 25.45 26.70
CA VAL A 43 -2.01 24.47 27.06
C VAL A 43 -0.94 24.51 25.98
N GLU A 44 0.16 25.20 26.25
CA GLU A 44 1.31 25.35 25.35
C GLU A 44 2.28 24.17 25.51
N ILE A 45 2.56 23.48 24.41
CA ILE A 45 3.53 22.40 24.30
C ILE A 45 4.85 23.00 23.79
N THR A 46 5.99 22.58 24.37
CA THR A 46 7.29 23.12 23.92
C THR A 46 7.62 22.71 22.48
N ASP A 47 8.12 23.65 21.68
CA ASP A 47 8.63 23.41 20.32
C ASP A 47 9.77 22.38 20.29
N SER A 48 9.53 21.25 19.62
CA SER A 48 10.52 20.21 19.38
C SER A 48 10.03 19.13 18.43
N THR A 49 10.88 18.12 18.23
CA THR A 49 10.46 16.85 17.62
C THR A 49 10.43 15.78 18.71
N TYR A 50 9.29 15.10 18.83
CA TYR A 50 9.05 14.12 19.89
C TYR A 50 8.65 12.77 19.30
N GLN A 51 9.03 11.68 19.97
CA GLN A 51 8.33 10.40 19.82
C GLN A 51 6.96 10.50 20.52
N GLY A 52 5.98 9.69 20.11
CA GLY A 52 4.61 9.79 20.64
C GLY A 52 4.51 9.61 22.15
N ASP A 53 5.27 8.68 22.72
CA ASP A 53 5.33 8.48 24.18
C ASP A 53 6.00 9.66 24.90
N ASP A 54 7.05 10.24 24.30
CA ASP A 54 7.71 11.44 24.84
C ASP A 54 6.79 12.66 24.76
N LEU A 55 6.05 12.82 23.66
CA LEU A 55 5.09 13.90 23.48
C LEU A 55 3.93 13.76 24.48
N ALA A 56 3.48 12.54 24.77
CA ALA A 56 2.47 12.30 25.80
C ALA A 56 2.94 12.82 27.17
N ILE A 57 4.19 12.55 27.55
CA ILE A 57 4.78 13.05 28.81
C ILE A 57 4.86 14.58 28.82
N VAL A 58 5.27 15.21 27.72
CA VAL A 58 5.33 16.68 27.63
C VAL A 58 3.94 17.30 27.71
N LEU A 59 2.95 16.74 27.01
CA LEU A 59 1.57 17.20 27.07
C LEU A 59 0.98 17.03 28.48
N GLU A 60 1.24 15.90 29.16
CA GLU A 60 0.85 15.69 30.56
C GLU A 60 1.38 16.80 31.47
N ALA A 61 2.67 17.11 31.38
CA ALA A 61 3.29 18.17 32.17
C ALA A 61 2.70 19.56 31.87
N ALA A 62 2.38 19.84 30.60
CA ALA A 62 1.76 21.09 30.18
C ALA A 62 0.33 21.24 30.75
N ILE A 63 -0.49 20.19 30.65
CA ILE A 63 -1.85 20.15 31.22
C ILE A 63 -1.81 20.33 32.74
N ASP A 64 -0.95 19.58 33.42
CA ASP A 64 -0.82 19.61 34.87
C ASP A 64 -0.38 20.99 35.37
N THR A 65 0.50 21.66 34.62
CA THR A 65 0.93 23.03 34.91
C THR A 65 -0.19 24.04 34.68
N ALA A 66 -0.87 24.00 33.53
CA ALA A 66 -1.92 24.94 33.15
C ALA A 66 -3.09 24.93 34.15
N PHE A 67 -3.53 23.74 34.58
CA PHE A 67 -4.69 23.61 35.48
C PHE A 67 -4.32 23.37 36.94
N SER A 68 -3.03 23.21 37.27
CA SER A 68 -2.56 22.81 38.62
C SER A 68 -3.21 21.51 39.11
N ILE A 69 -3.20 20.48 38.25
CA ILE A 69 -3.81 19.16 38.50
C ILE A 69 -2.80 18.02 38.34
N THR A 70 -3.27 16.79 38.49
CA THR A 70 -2.57 15.58 38.04
C THR A 70 -3.43 14.87 37.02
N SER A 71 -2.88 14.69 35.83
CA SER A 71 -3.49 14.00 34.70
C SER A 71 -2.67 12.76 34.31
N THR A 72 -3.13 12.04 33.30
CA THR A 72 -2.37 10.98 32.65
C THR A 72 -2.62 11.11 31.16
N VAL A 73 -1.54 11.24 30.39
CA VAL A 73 -1.60 11.26 28.93
C VAL A 73 -0.88 10.02 28.40
N ALA A 74 -1.56 9.29 27.52
CA ALA A 74 -1.02 8.08 26.90
C ALA A 74 -1.11 8.15 25.38
N TYR A 75 -0.02 7.75 24.71
CA TYR A 75 -0.01 7.48 23.29
C TYR A 75 -0.09 5.97 23.03
N SER A 76 -0.88 5.57 22.04
CA SER A 76 -0.98 4.17 21.62
C SER A 76 -0.22 3.97 20.31
N SER A 77 0.90 3.24 20.34
CA SER A 77 1.63 2.85 19.13
C SER A 77 0.87 1.87 18.22
N THR A 78 -0.26 1.33 18.68
CA THR A 78 -1.12 0.44 17.88
C THR A 78 -2.22 1.21 17.13
N THR A 79 -2.83 2.21 17.77
CA THR A 79 -3.94 2.99 17.18
C THR A 79 -3.53 4.38 16.76
N TYR A 80 -2.32 4.82 17.14
CA TYR A 80 -1.77 6.16 16.97
C TYR A 80 -2.65 7.26 17.56
N LYS A 81 -3.25 7.00 18.73
CA LYS A 81 -4.19 7.90 19.39
C LYS A 81 -3.67 8.37 20.73
N PHE A 82 -3.97 9.61 21.07
CA PHE A 82 -3.75 10.16 22.40
C PHE A 82 -4.99 9.93 23.27
N THR A 83 -4.76 9.56 24.52
CA THR A 83 -5.79 9.48 25.56
C THR A 83 -5.36 10.39 26.70
N ILE A 84 -6.20 11.36 27.04
CA ILE A 84 -5.99 12.26 28.19
C ILE A 84 -6.99 11.85 29.26
N THR A 85 -6.52 11.60 30.47
CA THR A 85 -7.34 11.22 31.62
C THR A 85 -7.05 12.11 32.82
N VAL A 86 -8.10 12.55 33.52
CA VAL A 86 -8.00 13.32 34.76
C VAL A 86 -8.71 12.62 35.90
N ALA A 87 -8.29 12.90 37.14
CA ALA A 87 -8.84 12.23 38.32
C ALA A 87 -10.20 12.78 38.80
N ALA A 88 -10.51 14.05 38.50
CA ALA A 88 -11.72 14.73 38.94
C ALA A 88 -12.15 15.77 37.90
N ASN A 89 -13.45 16.08 37.82
CA ASN A 89 -14.05 16.97 36.82
C ASN A 89 -13.83 16.55 35.36
N THR A 90 -14.71 17.00 34.49
CA THR A 90 -14.59 16.70 33.06
C THR A 90 -13.58 17.62 32.39
N ILE A 91 -12.83 17.07 31.43
CA ILE A 91 -12.01 17.79 30.45
C ILE A 91 -12.70 17.80 29.08
N THR A 92 -12.43 18.84 28.32
CA THR A 92 -12.73 18.94 26.88
C THR A 92 -11.67 19.77 26.18
N ILE A 93 -11.62 19.70 24.85
CA ILE A 93 -10.78 20.51 23.97
C ILE A 93 -11.70 21.32 23.06
N ASP A 94 -11.40 22.59 22.82
CA ASP A 94 -12.00 23.37 21.74
C ASP A 94 -11.09 23.22 20.50
N VAL A 95 -11.50 22.35 19.58
CA VAL A 95 -10.72 22.03 18.38
C VAL A 95 -10.60 23.24 17.46
N SER A 96 -11.61 24.14 17.46
CA SER A 96 -11.62 25.31 16.59
C SER A 96 -10.71 26.44 17.08
N ALA A 97 -10.46 26.50 18.39
CA ALA A 97 -9.57 27.45 19.04
C ALA A 97 -8.14 26.93 19.24
N SER A 98 -7.90 25.64 19.00
CA SER A 98 -6.58 25.00 19.14
C SER A 98 -5.88 24.92 17.79
N ASP A 99 -4.58 25.23 17.74
CA ASP A 99 -3.76 24.97 16.54
C ASP A 99 -3.13 23.55 16.56
N ALA A 100 -2.92 22.99 17.75
CA ALA A 100 -2.34 21.66 17.92
C ALA A 100 -3.38 20.52 17.87
N ALA A 101 -4.68 20.81 17.91
CA ALA A 101 -5.72 19.77 18.05
C ALA A 101 -5.62 18.69 16.96
N LEU A 102 -5.39 19.10 15.71
CA LEU A 102 -5.20 18.17 14.59
C LEU A 102 -3.92 17.33 14.74
N THR A 103 -2.82 17.91 15.24
CA THR A 103 -1.57 17.19 15.54
C THR A 103 -1.81 16.03 16.49
N PHE A 104 -2.67 16.23 17.50
CA PHE A 104 -3.06 15.21 18.47
C PHE A 104 -4.24 14.32 18.00
N GLY A 105 -4.72 14.51 16.76
CA GLY A 105 -5.76 13.68 16.15
C GLY A 105 -7.19 13.99 16.59
N PHE A 106 -7.45 15.18 17.15
CA PHE A 106 -8.79 15.66 17.47
C PHE A 106 -9.37 16.47 16.30
N THR A 107 -10.35 15.91 15.58
CA THR A 107 -11.01 16.56 14.43
C THR A 107 -12.36 17.17 14.76
N SER A 108 -12.86 16.93 15.98
CA SER A 108 -14.10 17.49 16.52
C SER A 108 -14.02 17.59 18.04
N ASP A 109 -14.75 18.54 18.62
CA ASP A 109 -14.78 18.74 20.08
C ASP A 109 -15.24 17.46 20.78
N PRO A 110 -14.40 16.84 21.63
CA PRO A 110 -14.81 15.67 22.37
C PRO A 110 -15.92 16.03 23.35
N THR A 111 -16.82 15.09 23.64
CA THR A 111 -17.77 15.29 24.73
C THR A 111 -17.02 15.36 26.05
N ALA A 112 -17.30 16.37 26.87
CA ALA A 112 -16.64 16.57 28.15
C ALA A 112 -16.73 15.30 29.03
N ALA A 113 -15.57 14.76 29.42
CA ALA A 113 -15.46 13.50 30.14
C ALA A 113 -14.23 13.47 31.05
N LEU A 114 -14.13 12.49 31.97
CA LEU A 114 -12.91 12.28 32.76
C LEU A 114 -11.75 11.72 31.92
N SER A 115 -12.07 11.14 30.77
CA SER A 115 -11.11 10.56 29.84
C SER A 115 -11.61 10.84 28.42
N ILE A 116 -10.76 11.50 27.62
CA ILE A 116 -11.03 11.78 26.20
C ILE A 116 -9.95 11.11 25.36
N VAL A 117 -10.34 10.59 24.21
CA VAL A 117 -9.47 9.93 23.25
C VAL A 117 -9.60 10.64 21.92
N SER A 118 -8.49 10.85 21.22
CA SER A 118 -8.50 11.42 19.87
C SER A 118 -9.42 10.62 18.93
N ASP A 119 -10.23 11.30 18.13
CA ASP A 119 -11.21 10.66 17.25
C ASP A 119 -10.56 10.10 15.98
N GLN A 120 -9.41 10.64 15.58
CA GLN A 120 -8.54 10.11 14.54
C GLN A 120 -7.15 9.71 15.06
N ALA A 121 -6.42 8.99 14.22
CA ALA A 121 -4.98 8.81 14.43
C ALA A 121 -4.30 10.18 14.37
N ALA A 122 -3.46 10.47 15.36
CA ALA A 122 -2.58 11.62 15.40
C ALA A 122 -1.47 11.40 14.36
N THR A 123 -1.52 12.12 13.24
CA THR A 123 -0.57 11.92 12.14
C THR A 123 -0.08 13.25 11.57
N GLU A 124 1.17 13.59 11.86
CA GLU A 124 2.11 13.91 10.79
C GLU A 124 2.86 12.60 10.45
N ASP A 125 2.28 11.77 9.58
CA ASP A 125 2.89 10.49 9.21
C ASP A 125 3.84 10.67 8.02
N PRO A 126 5.17 10.62 8.22
CA PRO A 126 6.15 10.75 7.15
C PRO A 126 6.20 9.51 6.23
N THR A 127 5.36 8.50 6.49
CA THR A 127 5.21 7.33 5.62
C THR A 127 4.98 7.71 4.16
N ALA A 128 4.17 8.74 3.89
CA ALA A 128 3.91 9.16 2.50
C ALA A 128 5.19 9.67 1.78
N PRO A 129 5.94 10.64 2.34
CA PRO A 129 7.27 11.00 1.83
C PRO A 129 8.25 9.83 1.71
N VAL A 130 8.32 8.95 2.71
CA VAL A 130 9.23 7.79 2.71
C VAL A 130 8.86 6.79 1.62
N GLN A 131 7.57 6.56 1.39
CA GLN A 131 7.08 5.70 0.31
C GLN A 131 7.47 6.25 -1.08
N VAL A 132 7.44 7.57 -1.27
CA VAL A 132 7.88 8.20 -2.53
C VAL A 132 9.38 7.96 -2.77
N ILE A 133 10.20 8.09 -1.72
CA ILE A 133 11.64 7.81 -1.81
C ILE A 133 11.88 6.33 -2.13
N LEU A 134 11.20 5.42 -1.41
CA LEU A 134 11.29 3.98 -1.64
C LEU A 134 10.93 3.62 -3.09
N ASP A 135 9.81 4.14 -3.60
CA ASP A 135 9.38 3.89 -4.97
C ASP A 135 10.39 4.41 -6.01
N GLY A 136 10.98 5.58 -5.74
CA GLY A 136 12.03 6.16 -6.59
C GLY A 136 13.31 5.31 -6.61
N VAL A 137 13.77 4.85 -5.44
CA VAL A 137 14.95 3.99 -5.32
C VAL A 137 14.72 2.64 -5.99
N ASP A 138 13.57 2.00 -5.75
CA ASP A 138 13.19 0.75 -6.41
C ASP A 138 13.20 0.91 -7.94
N SER A 139 12.58 1.96 -8.44
CA SER A 139 12.55 2.24 -9.88
C SER A 139 13.95 2.45 -10.46
N PHE A 140 14.83 3.16 -9.73
CA PHE A 140 16.21 3.40 -10.15
C PHE A 140 17.01 2.09 -10.22
N VAL A 141 16.97 1.28 -9.16
CA VAL A 141 17.71 0.01 -9.09
C VAL A 141 17.24 -0.97 -10.17
N LYS A 142 15.93 -1.09 -10.38
CA LYS A 142 15.35 -1.92 -11.44
C LYS A 142 15.78 -1.45 -12.84
N GLY A 143 15.74 -0.13 -13.07
CA GLY A 143 16.19 0.47 -14.33
C GLY A 143 17.68 0.25 -14.57
N TYR A 144 18.51 0.39 -13.54
CA TYR A 144 19.96 0.15 -13.63
C TYR A 144 20.30 -1.31 -13.93
N CYS A 145 19.60 -2.25 -13.30
CA CYS A 145 19.82 -3.68 -13.51
C CYS A 145 19.06 -4.28 -14.71
N ASP A 146 18.19 -3.51 -15.37
CA ASP A 146 17.24 -3.97 -16.41
C ASP A 146 16.46 -5.23 -15.98
N ARG A 147 16.06 -5.29 -14.70
CA ARG A 147 15.35 -6.44 -14.12
C ARG A 147 14.48 -6.04 -12.93
N ASP A 148 13.49 -6.88 -12.67
CA ASP A 148 12.71 -6.87 -11.44
C ASP A 148 13.33 -7.84 -10.43
N PHE A 149 13.14 -7.55 -9.15
CA PHE A 149 13.68 -8.33 -8.04
C PHE A 149 12.60 -9.11 -7.30
N GLU A 150 11.34 -8.77 -7.56
CA GLU A 150 10.16 -9.40 -7.00
C GLU A 150 9.95 -10.79 -7.55
N SER A 151 9.59 -11.71 -6.66
CA SER A 151 9.13 -13.03 -7.07
C SER A 151 7.78 -12.89 -7.78
N THR A 152 7.80 -13.00 -9.10
CA THR A 152 6.59 -13.00 -9.91
C THR A 152 6.78 -13.84 -11.17
N SER A 153 5.69 -14.08 -11.88
CA SER A 153 5.68 -14.84 -13.13
C SER A 153 5.89 -13.93 -14.32
N TYR A 154 6.83 -14.30 -15.19
CA TYR A 154 7.11 -13.60 -16.44
C TYR A 154 6.87 -14.49 -17.65
N ASN A 155 6.37 -13.88 -18.72
CA ASN A 155 6.38 -14.47 -20.05
C ASN A 155 7.50 -13.80 -20.85
N GLU A 156 8.62 -14.49 -21.02
CA GLU A 156 9.74 -14.00 -21.81
C GLU A 156 9.72 -14.64 -23.21
N TYR A 157 9.82 -13.80 -24.24
CA TYR A 157 9.86 -14.23 -25.63
C TYR A 157 11.21 -13.85 -26.23
N GLN A 158 11.93 -14.83 -26.75
CA GLN A 158 13.14 -14.60 -27.53
C GLN A 158 12.93 -15.01 -28.97
N ASN A 159 13.24 -14.09 -29.88
CA ASN A 159 13.35 -14.41 -31.29
C ASN A 159 14.76 -15.02 -31.51
N GLY A 160 14.85 -16.34 -31.41
CA GLY A 160 16.07 -17.07 -31.67
C GLY A 160 16.52 -16.86 -33.11
N ARG A 161 17.41 -15.88 -33.34
CA ARG A 161 18.10 -15.67 -34.63
C ARG A 161 19.10 -16.80 -34.86
N ASP A 162 18.60 -18.01 -35.11
CA ASP A 162 19.36 -19.24 -35.33
C ASP A 162 20.31 -19.64 -34.19
N LYS A 163 20.05 -19.14 -32.97
CA LYS A 163 20.78 -19.51 -31.75
C LYS A 163 19.91 -20.41 -30.88
N GLN A 164 20.53 -21.45 -30.30
CA GLN A 164 19.88 -22.40 -29.39
C GLN A 164 19.86 -21.91 -27.93
N ASN A 165 20.30 -20.67 -27.66
CA ASN A 165 20.40 -20.14 -26.31
C ASN A 165 19.20 -19.22 -26.02
N LEU A 166 18.52 -19.47 -24.90
CA LEU A 166 17.48 -18.60 -24.34
C LEU A 166 18.08 -17.80 -23.19
N PHE A 167 18.31 -16.50 -23.39
CA PHE A 167 18.74 -15.61 -22.31
C PHE A 167 17.50 -15.01 -21.65
N LEU A 168 17.34 -15.30 -20.37
CA LEU A 168 16.25 -14.77 -19.56
C LEU A 168 16.73 -13.51 -18.84
N LYS A 169 15.94 -12.45 -18.93
CA LYS A 169 16.24 -11.16 -18.31
C LYS A 169 16.00 -11.19 -16.81
N GLN A 170 14.97 -11.92 -16.37
CA GLN A 170 14.56 -11.95 -14.96
C GLN A 170 15.21 -13.13 -14.24
N TYR A 171 16.36 -12.87 -13.60
CA TYR A 171 17.06 -13.82 -12.73
C TYR A 171 17.09 -13.31 -11.28
N PRO A 172 17.14 -14.19 -10.26
CA PRO A 172 17.23 -15.66 -10.34
C PRO A 172 15.89 -16.33 -10.70
N ILE A 173 15.96 -17.42 -11.48
CA ILE A 173 14.79 -18.20 -11.87
C ILE A 173 14.54 -19.27 -10.81
N ILE A 174 13.37 -19.23 -10.18
CA ILE A 174 12.97 -20.21 -9.16
C ILE A 174 12.39 -21.46 -9.83
N SER A 175 11.54 -21.27 -10.85
CA SER A 175 10.89 -22.37 -11.57
C SER A 175 10.51 -21.95 -12.98
N VAL A 176 10.45 -22.90 -13.91
CA VAL A 176 9.93 -22.71 -15.26
C VAL A 176 8.66 -23.53 -15.41
N SER A 177 7.53 -22.87 -15.64
CA SER A 177 6.23 -23.55 -15.82
C SER A 177 6.05 -24.12 -17.23
N ARG A 178 6.56 -23.42 -18.25
CA ARG A 178 6.47 -23.85 -19.65
C ARG A 178 7.65 -23.34 -20.46
N LEU A 179 8.26 -24.22 -21.24
CA LEU A 179 9.18 -23.88 -22.32
C LEU A 179 8.55 -24.31 -23.64
N SER A 180 8.45 -23.38 -24.60
CA SER A 180 7.94 -23.66 -25.93
C SER A 180 8.92 -23.16 -26.97
N ILE A 181 9.33 -24.05 -27.88
CA ILE A 181 10.25 -23.74 -28.97
C ILE A 181 9.52 -23.80 -30.31
N GLY A 182 9.73 -22.79 -31.14
CA GLY A 182 9.07 -22.67 -32.43
C GLY A 182 7.61 -22.21 -32.36
N ARG A 183 7.10 -21.73 -33.49
CA ARG A 183 5.66 -21.53 -33.72
C ARG A 183 5.21 -22.67 -34.62
N ILE A 184 4.68 -23.74 -34.03
CA ILE A 184 3.90 -24.71 -34.81
C ILE A 184 2.48 -24.18 -34.80
N ASN A 185 1.92 -23.91 -35.98
CA ASN A 185 0.50 -23.59 -36.07
C ASN A 185 -0.28 -24.80 -35.58
N GLY A 186 -0.96 -24.69 -34.43
CA GLY A 186 -1.80 -25.78 -33.90
C GLY A 186 -2.95 -26.12 -34.86
N LEU A 187 -3.42 -25.13 -35.64
CA LEU A 187 -4.37 -25.29 -36.73
C LEU A 187 -3.96 -24.38 -37.89
N LYS A 188 -3.80 -24.93 -39.10
CA LYS A 188 -3.64 -24.14 -40.33
C LYS A 188 -4.83 -24.42 -41.24
N VAL A 189 -5.67 -23.41 -41.45
CA VAL A 189 -6.75 -23.47 -42.44
C VAL A 189 -6.19 -22.98 -43.77
N ASN A 190 -6.31 -23.81 -44.82
CA ASN A 190 -5.92 -23.42 -46.18
C ASN A 190 -7.11 -23.63 -47.12
N ASN A 191 -7.52 -22.57 -47.81
CA ASN A 191 -8.49 -22.69 -48.90
C ASN A 191 -7.71 -22.76 -50.22
N SER A 192 -7.71 -23.92 -50.85
CA SER A 192 -7.06 -24.13 -52.16
C SER A 192 -8.00 -23.96 -53.35
N ALA A 193 -9.26 -23.55 -53.14
CA ALA A 193 -10.24 -23.33 -54.20
C ALA A 193 -10.39 -21.83 -54.52
N SER A 194 -10.66 -21.51 -55.79
CA SER A 194 -10.67 -20.13 -56.29
C SER A 194 -12.01 -19.39 -56.15
N SER A 195 -13.09 -20.04 -55.71
CA SER A 195 -14.45 -19.47 -55.86
C SER A 195 -15.48 -19.80 -54.76
N THR A 196 -15.07 -20.29 -53.59
CA THR A 196 -16.03 -20.61 -52.50
C THR A 196 -15.67 -19.91 -51.19
N TYR A 197 -16.72 -19.44 -50.50
CA TYR A 197 -16.61 -18.83 -49.18
C TYR A 197 -16.65 -19.92 -48.12
N ALA A 198 -15.63 -19.97 -47.28
CA ALA A 198 -15.58 -20.85 -46.13
C ALA A 198 -15.26 -20.01 -44.90
N THR A 199 -15.98 -20.25 -43.81
CA THR A 199 -15.65 -19.74 -42.49
C THR A 199 -15.30 -20.90 -41.57
N VAL A 200 -14.31 -20.68 -40.73
CA VAL A 200 -13.93 -21.63 -39.68
C VAL A 200 -14.14 -20.96 -38.35
N SER A 201 -14.78 -21.67 -37.43
CA SER A 201 -14.91 -21.28 -36.03
C SER A 201 -14.45 -22.41 -35.12
N VAL A 202 -14.16 -22.05 -33.86
CA VAL A 202 -13.75 -23.01 -32.84
C VAL A 202 -14.84 -23.02 -31.77
N SER A 203 -15.37 -24.19 -31.46
CA SER A 203 -16.30 -24.41 -30.36
C SER A 203 -15.55 -24.93 -29.13
N SER A 204 -16.25 -25.13 -28.01
CA SER A 204 -15.67 -25.76 -26.82
C SER A 204 -15.29 -27.24 -27.04
N THR A 205 -15.79 -27.87 -28.10
CA THR A 205 -15.66 -29.32 -28.34
C THR A 205 -14.96 -29.68 -29.65
N GLY A 206 -14.71 -28.72 -30.54
CA GLY A 206 -14.09 -29.00 -31.83
C GLY A 206 -13.87 -27.76 -32.72
N VAL A 207 -13.45 -28.03 -33.95
CA VAL A 207 -13.32 -27.04 -35.02
C VAL A 207 -14.45 -27.24 -36.01
N VAL A 208 -15.13 -26.15 -36.36
CA VAL A 208 -16.30 -26.15 -37.23
C VAL A 208 -15.96 -25.45 -38.53
N LEU A 209 -16.06 -26.16 -39.65
CA LEU A 209 -15.99 -25.59 -40.99
C LEU A 209 -17.40 -25.38 -41.51
N ASN A 210 -17.74 -24.13 -41.84
CA ASN A 210 -18.93 -23.78 -42.60
C ASN A 210 -18.52 -23.41 -44.03
N LYS A 211 -18.95 -24.23 -44.99
CA LYS A 211 -18.75 -23.99 -46.41
C LYS A 211 -20.11 -23.82 -47.07
N ASP A 212 -20.39 -22.62 -47.55
CA ASP A 212 -21.64 -22.27 -48.25
C ASP A 212 -22.92 -22.73 -47.50
N GLY A 213 -22.91 -22.64 -46.16
CA GLY A 213 -24.03 -23.05 -45.30
C GLY A 213 -24.01 -24.51 -44.85
N THR A 214 -23.12 -25.34 -45.41
CA THR A 214 -22.91 -26.73 -44.98
C THR A 214 -21.86 -26.79 -43.89
N THR A 215 -22.18 -27.41 -42.76
CA THR A 215 -21.29 -27.50 -41.61
C THR A 215 -20.65 -28.89 -41.49
N THR A 216 -19.35 -28.93 -41.26
CA THR A 216 -18.60 -30.14 -40.89
C THR A 216 -17.82 -29.85 -39.62
N GLU A 217 -17.93 -30.73 -38.63
CA GLU A 217 -17.27 -30.59 -37.34
C GLU A 217 -16.18 -31.65 -37.16
N LEU A 218 -15.05 -31.20 -36.64
CA LEU A 218 -13.93 -32.04 -36.23
C LEU A 218 -13.76 -31.92 -34.72
N LEU A 219 -14.17 -32.95 -33.99
CA LEU A 219 -14.15 -32.96 -32.52
C LEU A 219 -12.71 -33.08 -31.99
N PHE A 220 -12.40 -32.37 -30.90
CA PHE A 220 -11.11 -32.50 -30.22
C PHE A 220 -10.89 -33.89 -29.64
N SER A 221 -11.96 -34.56 -29.22
CA SER A 221 -11.93 -35.94 -28.72
C SER A 221 -11.50 -36.96 -29.77
N ALA A 222 -11.56 -36.63 -31.07
CA ALA A 222 -11.08 -37.48 -32.14
C ALA A 222 -9.54 -37.51 -32.25
N TYR A 223 -8.83 -36.60 -31.57
CA TYR A 223 -7.36 -36.55 -31.54
C TYR A 223 -6.84 -36.88 -30.15
N ALA A 224 -6.33 -38.11 -29.97
CA ALA A 224 -5.81 -38.61 -28.69
C ALA A 224 -4.67 -37.74 -28.11
N THR A 225 -3.94 -37.02 -28.95
CA THR A 225 -2.84 -36.13 -28.51
C THR A 225 -3.33 -34.82 -27.89
N LEU A 226 -4.60 -34.45 -28.05
CA LEU A 226 -5.21 -33.27 -27.40
C LEU A 226 -5.85 -33.60 -26.05
N THR A 227 -6.04 -34.89 -25.72
CA THR A 227 -6.60 -35.34 -24.43
C THR A 227 -5.56 -35.38 -23.29
N LEU A 228 -4.28 -35.17 -23.62
CA LEU A 228 -3.14 -35.28 -22.71
C LEU A 228 -2.49 -33.92 -22.35
N MET A 229 -3.13 -32.80 -22.73
CA MET A 229 -2.75 -31.45 -22.29
C MET A 229 -3.56 -31.03 -21.06
#